data_AF-A0A955N213-F1
#
_entry.id   AF-A0A955N213-F1
#
_cell.length_a   1.000
_cell.length_b   1.000
_cell.length_c   1.000
_cell.angle_alpha   90.00
_cell.angle_beta   90.00
_cell.angle_gamma   90.00
#
_symmetry.space_group_name_H-M   'P 1'
#
loop_
_entity.id
_entity.type
_entity.pdbx_description
1 polymer ?
#
loop_
_entity_poly.entity_id
_entity_poly.type
_entity_poly.pdbx_seq_one_letter_code
_entity_poly.pdbx_strand_id
1 'polypeptide(L)'
;RSLLRDAPTRQEIEETVANQQARYRSVLEEHGDEAVLFGRFEAQIDGNDILIISGTETEIHHMRWDHPSIKTLDVTKPLPRKEVTVIPKDIESRPLHPFVLEQPTEANDFTARIYFEDEPGGHGWVRCELYYVEKSPEELGLSIPWLR
;
A
#
# COMPACT_ATOMS: atom_id res chain seq x y z
N ARG A 1 20.30 -12.61 23.37
CA ARG A 1 20.95 -12.94 22.08
C ARG A 1 19.93 -13.71 21.25
N SER A 2 19.61 -13.22 20.05
CA SER A 2 18.92 -13.91 18.93
C SER A 2 17.61 -13.27 18.40
N LEU A 3 17.43 -11.95 18.45
CA LEU A 3 16.38 -11.28 17.64
C LEU A 3 16.68 -11.31 16.12
N LEU A 4 17.92 -11.65 15.73
CA LEU A 4 18.36 -11.68 14.32
C LEU A 4 18.17 -13.03 13.62
N ARG A 5 17.84 -14.13 14.33
CA ARG A 5 17.64 -15.44 13.68
C ARG A 5 16.25 -15.62 13.07
N ASP A 6 15.27 -14.89 13.58
CA ASP A 6 13.86 -15.01 13.19
C ASP A 6 13.42 -13.88 12.26
N ALA A 7 14.33 -12.98 11.89
CA ALA A 7 14.06 -11.93 10.92
C ALA A 7 13.96 -12.56 9.51
N PRO A 8 12.90 -12.26 8.74
CA PRO A 8 12.76 -12.79 7.40
C PRO A 8 13.92 -12.31 6.52
N THR A 9 14.38 -13.20 5.65
CA THR A 9 15.32 -12.87 4.58
C THR A 9 14.65 -11.92 3.59
N ARG A 10 15.46 -11.21 2.79
CA ARG A 10 14.96 -10.35 1.71
C ARG A 10 14.04 -11.12 0.75
N GLN A 11 14.43 -12.35 0.39
CA GLN A 11 13.63 -13.20 -0.48
C GLN A 11 12.27 -13.53 0.15
N GLU A 12 12.23 -13.88 1.44
CA GLU A 12 10.96 -14.17 2.13
C GLU A 12 10.06 -12.93 2.22
N ILE A 13 10.63 -11.74 2.39
CA ILE A 13 9.88 -10.48 2.34
C ILE A 13 9.29 -10.27 0.93
N GLU A 14 10.11 -10.39 -0.11
CA GLU A 14 9.68 -10.22 -1.50
C GLU A 14 8.58 -11.22 -1.89
N GLU A 15 8.73 -12.50 -1.52
CA GLU A 15 7.70 -13.53 -1.75
C GLU A 15 6.41 -13.22 -0.99
N THR A 16 6.51 -12.77 0.25
CA THR A 16 5.37 -12.39 1.07
C THR A 16 4.61 -11.21 0.47
N VAL A 17 5.33 -10.17 0.05
CA VAL A 17 4.78 -8.99 -0.61
C VAL A 17 4.13 -9.37 -1.94
N ALA A 18 4.78 -10.21 -2.76
CA ALA A 18 4.24 -10.69 -4.03
C ALA A 18 2.93 -11.48 -3.85
N ASN A 19 2.86 -12.34 -2.83
CA ASN A 19 1.64 -13.09 -2.51
C ASN A 19 0.49 -12.16 -2.10
N GLN A 20 0.78 -11.13 -1.30
CA GLN A 20 -0.22 -10.15 -0.89
C GLN A 20 -0.71 -9.31 -2.08
N GLN A 21 0.19 -8.90 -2.97
CA GLN A 21 -0.15 -8.19 -4.21
C GLN A 21 -1.00 -9.05 -5.16
N ALA A 22 -0.71 -10.35 -5.25
CA ALA A 22 -1.58 -11.28 -5.98
C ALA A 22 -2.98 -11.34 -5.36
N ARG A 23 -3.07 -11.39 -4.02
CA ARG A 23 -4.36 -11.40 -3.32
C ARG A 23 -5.14 -10.10 -3.51
N TYR A 24 -4.49 -8.95 -3.51
CA TYR A 24 -5.15 -7.66 -3.81
C TYR A 24 -5.89 -7.68 -5.14
N ARG A 25 -5.26 -8.23 -6.19
CA ARG A 25 -5.91 -8.39 -7.50
C ARG A 25 -7.14 -9.28 -7.41
N SER A 26 -7.02 -10.45 -6.79
CA SER A 26 -8.17 -11.36 -6.60
C SER A 26 -9.29 -10.71 -5.80
N VAL A 27 -8.98 -9.95 -4.74
CA VAL A 27 -10.01 -9.26 -3.94
C VAL A 27 -10.74 -8.21 -4.77
N LEU A 28 -10.04 -7.43 -5.60
CA LEU A 28 -10.69 -6.45 -6.48
C LEU A 28 -11.50 -7.10 -7.61
N GLU A 29 -11.11 -8.29 -8.07
CA GLU A 29 -11.90 -9.09 -9.01
C GLU A 29 -13.15 -9.67 -8.34
N GLU A 30 -13.02 -10.21 -7.12
CA GLU A 30 -14.10 -10.85 -6.34
C GLU A 30 -15.10 -9.83 -5.78
N HIS A 31 -14.64 -8.64 -5.38
CA HIS A 31 -15.42 -7.62 -4.67
C HIS A 31 -15.49 -6.28 -5.41
N GLY A 32 -15.27 -6.27 -6.73
CA GLY A 32 -15.25 -5.04 -7.53
C GLY A 32 -16.50 -4.17 -7.41
N ASP A 33 -17.68 -4.79 -7.23
CA ASP A 33 -18.96 -4.09 -7.04
C ASP A 33 -19.08 -3.38 -5.67
N GLU A 34 -18.32 -3.86 -4.67
CA GLU A 34 -18.26 -3.30 -3.32
C GLU A 34 -17.07 -2.33 -3.14
N ALA A 35 -16.09 -2.39 -4.05
CA ALA A 35 -14.86 -1.63 -3.96
C ALA A 35 -15.08 -0.17 -4.36
N VAL A 36 -14.71 0.75 -3.46
CA VAL A 36 -14.83 2.18 -3.68
C VAL A 36 -13.47 2.75 -4.09
N LEU A 37 -13.34 3.15 -5.35
CA LEU A 37 -12.22 3.99 -5.78
C LEU A 37 -12.27 5.31 -5.01
N PHE A 38 -11.22 5.58 -4.23
CA PHE A 38 -11.13 6.78 -3.40
C PHE A 38 -9.92 7.64 -3.73
N GLY A 39 -8.84 7.06 -4.27
CA GLY A 39 -7.65 7.84 -4.61
C GLY A 39 -6.90 7.37 -5.85
N ARG A 40 -6.05 8.25 -6.37
CA ARG A 40 -5.12 7.98 -7.48
C ARG A 40 -3.75 8.54 -7.14
N PHE A 41 -2.73 7.75 -7.42
CA PHE A 41 -1.35 8.12 -7.18
C PHE A 41 -0.51 7.87 -8.43
N GLU A 42 0.25 8.89 -8.84
CA GLU A 42 1.25 8.81 -9.89
C GLU A 42 2.49 9.60 -9.46
N ALA A 43 3.62 8.90 -9.34
CA ALA A 43 4.89 9.52 -9.01
C ALA A 43 6.05 8.79 -9.68
N GLN A 44 7.14 9.52 -9.89
CA GLN A 44 8.44 8.90 -10.09
C GLN A 44 9.03 8.62 -8.71
N ILE A 45 9.30 7.35 -8.42
CA ILE A 45 9.93 6.90 -7.17
C ILE A 45 11.36 6.47 -7.51
N ASP A 46 12.35 6.97 -6.78
CA ASP A 46 13.73 6.49 -6.82
C ASP A 46 14.18 6.28 -5.37
N GLY A 47 13.82 5.12 -4.82
CA GLY A 47 14.05 4.79 -3.42
C GLY A 47 12.82 4.31 -2.67
N ASN A 48 12.62 4.81 -1.46
CA ASN A 48 11.57 4.34 -0.55
C ASN A 48 10.75 5.50 0.00
N ASP A 49 9.43 5.40 -0.14
CA ASP A 49 8.49 6.41 0.31
C ASP A 49 7.23 5.76 0.90
N ILE A 50 6.60 6.45 1.86
CA ILE A 50 5.32 6.05 2.44
C ILE A 50 4.30 7.15 2.15
N LEU A 51 3.19 6.78 1.51
CA LEU A 51 1.99 7.61 1.46
C LEU A 51 1.10 7.31 2.65
N ILE A 52 0.79 8.35 3.42
CA ILE A 52 -0.08 8.34 4.59
C ILE A 52 -1.39 8.99 4.17
N ILE A 53 -2.52 8.35 4.45
CA ILE A 53 -3.85 8.84 4.10
C ILE A 53 -4.80 8.73 5.29
N SER A 54 -5.48 9.82 5.65
CA SER A 54 -6.56 9.84 6.63
C SER A 54 -7.67 10.79 6.17
N GLY A 55 -8.89 10.28 6.00
CA GLY A 55 -9.96 11.05 5.34
C GLY A 55 -9.55 11.48 3.93
N THR A 56 -9.46 12.78 3.69
CA THR A 56 -8.93 13.38 2.44
C THR A 56 -7.50 13.88 2.56
N GLU A 57 -6.93 13.86 3.76
CA GLU A 57 -5.58 14.35 4.01
C GLU A 57 -4.57 13.32 3.54
N THR A 58 -3.50 13.82 2.91
CA THR A 58 -2.41 12.99 2.41
C THR A 58 -1.07 13.60 2.78
N GLU A 59 -0.12 12.74 3.11
CA GLU A 59 1.27 13.11 3.38
C GLU A 59 2.19 12.06 2.76
N ILE A 60 3.31 12.51 2.21
CA ILE A 60 4.38 11.61 1.77
C ILE A 60 5.54 11.73 2.72
N HIS A 61 5.88 10.61 3.36
CA HIS A 61 7.06 10.48 4.18
C HIS A 61 8.16 9.81 3.36
N HIS A 62 9.14 10.62 2.97
CA HIS A 62 10.33 10.15 2.28
C HIS A 62 11.28 9.44 3.24
N MET A 63 11.78 8.26 2.86
CA MET A 63 12.67 7.47 3.71
C MET A 63 14.11 7.44 3.22
N ARG A 64 14.34 7.17 1.92
CA ARG A 64 15.68 6.94 1.37
C ARG A 64 15.76 7.30 -0.11
N TRP A 65 16.98 7.70 -0.50
CA TRP A 65 17.40 8.08 -1.85
C TRP A 65 16.86 9.44 -2.28
N ASP A 66 16.26 9.55 -3.45
CA ASP A 66 15.79 10.83 -3.98
C ASP A 66 14.30 11.03 -3.65
N HIS A 67 13.93 12.29 -3.43
CA HIS A 67 12.53 12.62 -3.19
C HIS A 67 11.65 12.26 -4.40
N PRO A 68 10.43 11.78 -4.17
CA PRO A 68 9.55 11.38 -5.24
C PRO A 68 9.07 12.59 -6.04
N SER A 69 9.04 12.46 -7.35
CA SER A 69 8.48 13.47 -8.25
C SER A 69 6.99 13.19 -8.44
N ILE A 70 6.16 13.85 -7.64
CA ILE A 70 4.70 13.63 -7.64
C ILE A 70 4.07 14.31 -8.84
N LYS A 71 3.35 13.52 -9.63
CA LYS A 71 2.53 14.03 -10.74
C LYS A 71 1.06 14.07 -10.37
N THR A 72 0.57 13.06 -9.66
CA THR A 72 -0.83 12.97 -9.19
C THR A 72 -0.87 12.42 -7.77
N LEU A 73 -1.57 13.10 -6.88
CA LEU A 73 -1.95 12.60 -5.56
C LEU A 73 -3.34 13.15 -5.24
N ASP A 74 -4.36 12.43 -5.69
CA ASP A 74 -5.75 12.86 -5.59
C ASP A 74 -6.53 11.90 -4.70
N VAL A 75 -7.17 12.43 -3.66
CA VAL A 75 -8.18 11.72 -2.88
C VAL A 75 -9.54 12.31 -3.22
N THR A 76 -10.28 11.59 -4.06
CA THR A 76 -11.59 12.02 -4.61
C THR A 76 -12.75 11.68 -3.69
N LYS A 77 -12.56 10.71 -2.79
CA LYS A 77 -13.51 10.36 -1.72
C LYS A 77 -12.74 10.17 -0.42
N PRO A 78 -13.26 10.63 0.72
CA PRO A 78 -12.58 10.44 2.00
C PRO A 78 -12.47 8.95 2.33
N LEU A 79 -11.34 8.56 2.89
CA LEU A 79 -11.25 7.31 3.65
C LEU A 79 -12.19 7.41 4.86
N PRO A 80 -13.13 6.47 5.08
CA PRO A 80 -14.13 6.62 6.11
C PRO A 80 -13.51 6.46 7.51
N ARG A 81 -14.11 7.11 8.53
CA ARG A 81 -13.71 6.97 9.93
C ARG A 81 -14.26 5.68 10.56
N LYS A 82 -13.94 4.55 9.93
CA LYS A 82 -14.25 3.19 10.37
C LYS A 82 -13.22 2.24 9.78
N GLU A 83 -13.15 1.04 10.33
CA GLU A 83 -12.27 0.00 9.81
C GLU A 83 -12.75 -0.45 8.43
N VAL A 84 -11.85 -0.34 7.46
CA VAL A 84 -12.03 -0.78 6.06
C VAL A 84 -10.73 -1.37 5.58
N THR A 85 -10.79 -2.17 4.53
CA THR A 85 -9.57 -2.66 3.87
C THR A 85 -9.23 -1.77 2.71
N VAL A 86 -8.09 -1.09 2.78
CA VAL A 86 -7.47 -0.39 1.65
C VAL A 86 -6.72 -1.39 0.78
N ILE A 87 -6.88 -1.24 -0.54
CA ILE A 87 -6.30 -2.12 -1.55
C ILE A 87 -5.74 -1.25 -2.68
N PRO A 88 -4.41 -1.22 -2.87
CA PRO A 88 -3.80 -0.62 -4.03
C PRO A 88 -3.99 -1.53 -5.24
N LYS A 89 -4.53 -0.98 -6.31
CA LYS A 89 -4.53 -1.57 -7.63
C LYS A 89 -3.34 -1.03 -8.39
N ASP A 90 -2.31 -1.86 -8.54
CA ASP A 90 -1.15 -1.53 -9.34
C ASP A 90 -1.54 -1.38 -10.83
N ILE A 91 -1.11 -0.28 -11.44
CA ILE A 91 -1.27 0.00 -12.87
C ILE A 91 0.10 -0.07 -13.56
N GLU A 92 1.11 0.50 -12.93
CA GLU A 92 2.49 0.49 -13.38
C GLU A 92 3.40 0.63 -12.17
N SER A 93 4.32 -0.30 -11.98
CA SER A 93 5.43 -0.18 -11.03
C SER A 93 6.52 -1.20 -11.38
N ARG A 94 7.71 -0.99 -10.82
CA ARG A 94 8.81 -1.96 -10.88
C ARG A 94 8.59 -3.06 -9.82
N PRO A 95 9.31 -4.20 -9.86
CA PRO A 95 8.85 -5.50 -9.36
C PRO A 95 8.27 -5.56 -7.94
N LEU A 96 8.64 -4.62 -7.06
CA LEU A 96 7.96 -4.45 -5.79
C LEU A 96 6.82 -3.42 -5.94
N HIS A 97 5.63 -3.92 -6.27
CA HIS A 97 4.42 -3.10 -6.42
C HIS A 97 3.98 -2.42 -5.11
N PRO A 98 3.15 -1.36 -5.17
CA PRO A 98 2.59 -0.73 -3.99
C PRO A 98 1.91 -1.72 -3.06
N PHE A 99 2.16 -1.62 -1.75
CA PHE A 99 1.47 -2.45 -0.77
C PHE A 99 1.13 -1.67 0.50
N VAL A 100 0.03 -2.05 1.14
CA VAL A 100 -0.41 -1.43 2.40
C VAL A 100 0.46 -1.95 3.54
N LEU A 101 1.19 -1.07 4.22
CA LEU A 101 1.91 -1.36 5.47
C LEU A 101 0.96 -1.43 6.66
N GLU A 102 -0.06 -0.58 6.66
CA GLU A 102 -0.99 -0.43 7.77
C GLU A 102 -2.38 -0.06 7.25
N GLN A 103 -3.38 -0.84 7.70
CA GLN A 103 -4.78 -0.61 7.40
C GLN A 103 -5.39 0.42 8.37
N PRO A 104 -6.44 1.16 7.97
CA PRO A 104 -7.12 2.08 8.87
C PRO A 104 -7.82 1.33 10.00
N THR A 105 -7.44 1.65 11.24
CA THR A 105 -8.00 1.07 12.47
C THR A 105 -8.32 2.17 13.46
N GLU A 106 -9.11 1.88 14.50
CA GLU A 106 -9.34 2.86 15.57
C GLU A 106 -8.01 3.29 16.24
N ALA A 107 -7.08 2.35 16.42
CA ALA A 107 -5.79 2.58 17.09
C ALA A 107 -4.86 3.56 16.35
N ASN A 108 -5.03 3.70 15.03
CA ASN A 108 -4.23 4.62 14.20
C ASN A 108 -5.04 5.79 13.64
N ASP A 109 -6.17 6.11 14.27
CA ASP A 109 -7.09 7.17 13.85
C ASP A 109 -7.58 6.99 12.40
N PHE A 110 -7.86 5.75 12.00
CA PHE A 110 -8.34 5.37 10.67
C PHE A 110 -7.39 5.80 9.54
N THR A 111 -6.09 5.65 9.77
CA THR A 111 -5.01 6.02 8.83
C THR A 111 -4.55 4.80 8.03
N ALA A 112 -4.45 4.94 6.72
CA ALA A 112 -3.78 3.96 5.86
C ALA A 112 -2.35 4.40 5.55
N ARG A 113 -1.41 3.44 5.51
CA ARG A 113 -0.02 3.66 5.08
C ARG A 113 0.31 2.75 3.93
N ILE A 114 0.69 3.32 2.80
CA ILE A 114 1.03 2.60 1.57
C ILE A 114 2.50 2.82 1.29
N TYR A 115 3.23 1.73 1.08
CA TYR A 115 4.66 1.78 0.79
C TYR A 115 4.93 1.67 -0.70
N PHE A 116 5.94 2.42 -1.12
CA PHE A 116 6.50 2.39 -2.46
C PHE A 116 8.01 2.13 -2.38
N GLU A 117 8.49 1.30 -3.29
CA GLU A 117 9.91 1.03 -3.46
C GLU A 117 10.26 1.00 -4.95
N ASP A 118 11.38 1.65 -5.30
CA ASP A 118 12.12 1.36 -6.52
C ASP A 118 13.60 1.16 -6.17
N GLU A 119 14.28 0.33 -6.98
CA GLU A 119 15.72 0.15 -6.86
C GLU A 119 16.45 1.45 -7.26
N PRO A 120 17.51 1.83 -6.52
CA PRO A 120 18.21 3.10 -6.72
C PRO A 120 18.80 3.24 -8.12
N GLY A 121 18.77 4.47 -8.64
CA GLY A 121 19.17 4.77 -10.02
C GLY A 121 18.07 4.44 -11.03
N GLY A 122 16.86 4.21 -10.52
CA GLY A 122 15.65 4.06 -11.29
C GLY A 122 15.02 5.40 -11.64
N HIS A 123 14.30 5.41 -12.76
CA HIS A 123 13.36 6.47 -13.09
C HIS A 123 11.96 5.86 -13.27
N GLY A 124 11.65 4.86 -12.45
CA GLY A 124 10.41 4.11 -12.51
C GLY A 124 9.22 4.99 -12.18
N TRP A 125 8.19 4.91 -13.00
CA TRP A 125 6.89 5.42 -12.62
C TRP A 125 6.19 4.40 -11.73
N VAL A 126 5.59 4.90 -10.66
CA VAL A 126 4.58 4.19 -9.90
C VAL A 126 3.24 4.83 -10.18
N ARG A 127 2.29 4.05 -10.68
CA ARG A 127 0.88 4.41 -10.91
C ARG A 127 -0.01 3.39 -10.21
N CYS A 128 -0.89 3.86 -9.35
CA CYS A 128 -1.91 3.02 -8.76
C CYS A 128 -3.22 3.75 -8.52
N GLU A 129 -4.29 2.96 -8.51
CA GLU A 129 -5.60 3.36 -8.00
C GLU A 129 -5.76 2.81 -6.58
N LEU A 130 -6.35 3.59 -5.69
CA LEU A 130 -6.58 3.19 -4.30
C LEU A 130 -8.07 2.93 -4.09
N TYR A 131 -8.37 1.72 -3.65
CA TYR A 131 -9.72 1.26 -3.34
C TYR A 131 -9.86 0.99 -1.84
N TYR A 132 -11.06 1.15 -1.31
CA TYR A 132 -11.42 0.51 -0.05
C TYR A 132 -12.62 -0.42 -0.22
N VAL A 133 -12.68 -1.45 0.61
CA VAL A 133 -13.84 -2.33 0.78
C VAL A 133 -14.24 -2.29 2.25
N GLU A 134 -15.54 -2.19 2.51
CA GLU A 134 -16.08 -2.14 3.88
C GLU A 134 -16.14 -3.52 4.55
N LYS A 135 -15.00 -4.22 4.55
CA LYS A 135 -14.75 -5.51 5.18
C LYS A 135 -13.38 -5.49 5.83
N SER A 136 -13.19 -6.32 6.85
CA SER A 136 -11.87 -6.53 7.45
C SER A 136 -10.92 -7.24 6.48
N PRO A 137 -9.59 -7.11 6.66
CA PRO A 137 -8.62 -7.86 5.86
C PRO A 137 -8.88 -9.37 5.92
N GLU A 138 -9.21 -9.90 7.10
CA GLU A 138 -9.46 -11.32 7.33
C GLU A 138 -10.67 -11.85 6.54
N GLU A 139 -11.76 -11.08 6.49
CA GLU A 139 -12.94 -11.40 5.67
C GLU A 139 -12.63 -11.46 4.17
N LEU A 140 -11.61 -10.70 3.74
CA LEU A 140 -11.13 -10.68 2.36
C LEU A 140 -10.02 -11.71 2.10
N GLY A 141 -9.68 -12.53 3.09
CA GLY A 141 -8.57 -13.50 3.00
C GLY A 141 -7.21 -12.84 2.86
N LEU A 142 -7.08 -11.58 3.30
CA LEU A 142 -5.82 -10.88 3.43
C LEU A 142 -5.27 -11.13 4.83
N SER A 143 -3.99 -11.47 4.90
CA SER A 143 -3.22 -11.41 6.14
C SER A 143 -2.26 -10.24 6.05
N ILE A 144 -1.96 -9.57 7.17
CA ILE A 144 -0.84 -8.63 7.27
C ILE A 144 0.36 -9.41 7.83
N PRO A 145 1.25 -9.95 6.98
CA PRO A 145 2.21 -10.97 7.38
C PRO A 145 3.31 -10.46 8.32
N TRP A 146 3.53 -9.15 8.40
CA TRP A 146 4.54 -8.52 9.26
C TRP A 146 4.00 -8.03 10.63
N LEU A 147 2.71 -8.22 10.94
CA LEU A 147 2.13 -7.90 12.26
C LEU A 147 2.07 -9.10 13.21
N ARG A 148 2.93 -10.10 13.01
CA ARG A 148 3.01 -11.30 13.87
C ARG A 148 3.66 -11.03 15.22
#